data_AF-A0A962YV37-F1
#
_entry.id   AF-A0A962YV37-F1
#
_cell.length_a   1.000
_cell.length_b   1.000
_cell.length_c   1.000
_cell.angle_alpha   90.00
_cell.angle_beta   90.00
_cell.angle_gamma   90.00
#
_symmetry.space_group_name_H-M   'P 1'
#
loop_
_entity.id
_entity.type
_entity.pdbx_description
1 polymer ?
#
loop_
_entity_poly.entity_id
_entity_poly.type
_entity_poly.pdbx_seq_one_letter_code
_entity_poly.pdbx_strand_id
1 'polypeptide(L)'
;MKKYLLLLVLFATVPAWAGIPATPVMTLYQFNGRLEIPYYEVEAFRRSGPSSPAGFLTQGTSLIPCLVIRDGRPLTDRNGTPYVGFQIVVNSRTATPASTGRFKTAWRQRQSTTVTNHHCGAGVRHVISIRELYALEKAPFFDPPRPTGTHAALRASGGELDRIVRAFHQSPQCETANRRLIGRRAALQNAWDSFIRTHRNRWSEQSLRRAKHLDYTMRTAIFEGHLDRGCNAYGACERNIIALSIRNRGRENCSRHQGCRFPGDFQGVASQVSQYNIWDEYLTQISGLTSCFLRADLGGNQATVDDGHNVRYYHKLQGMYAQNLDSIQRILFGGDQDLRAVFPHVSVGELKSLRHYYHAPAMGKCFPHHARVEYISGAVANRGQDFALIANTRIRVDRPTAGGYFFRDFMFQEDEDRDVTRIVDRYPGFVIDGRKVSLRTASRCAPYGIPRGCRFGTVGRYRKTPSWLHSGQPLALTCRVRDRGKQCQGDGGTRTVTVGDRCDTQMRPVAGVR
;
A
#
# COMPACT_ATOMS: atom_id res chain seq x y z
N MET A 1 -53.17 -31.71 54.62
CA MET A 1 -52.91 -30.61 53.67
C MET A 1 -51.41 -30.44 53.49
N LYS A 2 -50.87 -30.66 52.29
CA LYS A 2 -49.77 -29.90 51.64
C LYS A 2 -49.35 -30.63 50.36
N LYS A 3 -49.88 -30.16 49.22
CA LYS A 3 -49.43 -30.52 47.88
C LYS A 3 -48.18 -29.69 47.58
N TYR A 4 -47.07 -30.33 47.26
CA TYR A 4 -45.89 -29.66 46.70
C TYR A 4 -46.03 -29.61 45.18
N LEU A 5 -46.14 -28.39 44.64
CA LEU A 5 -46.15 -28.07 43.23
C LEU A 5 -44.69 -27.93 42.77
N LEU A 6 -44.21 -28.85 41.94
CA LEU A 6 -42.91 -28.75 41.28
C LEU A 6 -43.08 -27.90 40.02
N LEU A 7 -42.50 -26.71 39.99
CA LEU A 7 -42.50 -25.83 38.82
C LEU A 7 -41.27 -26.15 37.96
N LEU A 8 -41.49 -26.82 36.81
CA LEU A 8 -40.46 -26.99 35.76
C LEU A 8 -40.31 -25.67 35.00
N VAL A 9 -39.21 -24.95 35.21
CA VAL A 9 -38.81 -23.82 34.38
C VAL A 9 -38.01 -24.36 33.20
N LEU A 10 -38.68 -24.55 32.06
CA LEU A 10 -38.01 -24.72 30.76
C LEU A 10 -37.35 -23.40 30.36
N PHE A 11 -36.04 -23.29 30.53
CA PHE A 11 -35.24 -22.28 29.85
C PHE A 11 -35.21 -22.61 28.35
N ALA A 12 -36.12 -22.02 27.58
CA ALA A 12 -35.99 -21.95 26.14
C ALA A 12 -34.74 -21.12 25.81
N THR A 13 -33.62 -21.78 25.53
CA THR A 13 -32.45 -21.15 24.93
C THR A 13 -32.83 -20.72 23.52
N VAL A 14 -33.34 -19.50 23.37
CA VAL A 14 -33.43 -18.84 22.06
C VAL A 14 -31.99 -18.79 21.54
N PRO A 15 -31.66 -19.42 20.40
CA PRO A 15 -30.33 -19.25 19.84
C PRO A 15 -30.17 -17.77 19.57
N ALA A 16 -29.21 -17.10 20.23
CA ALA A 16 -28.83 -15.76 19.84
C ALA A 16 -28.44 -15.84 18.35
N TRP A 17 -29.28 -15.29 17.48
CA TRP A 17 -28.99 -15.24 16.04
C TRP A 17 -27.76 -14.35 15.86
N ALA A 18 -26.59 -14.98 15.79
CA ALA A 18 -25.34 -14.29 15.51
C ALA A 18 -25.40 -13.77 14.07
N GLY A 19 -25.54 -12.45 13.93
CA GLY A 19 -25.39 -11.78 12.63
C GLY A 19 -23.99 -11.98 12.06
N ILE A 20 -23.85 -11.81 10.75
CA ILE A 20 -22.57 -11.85 10.04
C ILE A 20 -21.93 -10.45 10.03
N PRO A 21 -20.59 -10.33 9.93
CA PRO A 21 -19.93 -9.04 9.80
C PRO A 21 -20.42 -8.32 8.54
N ALA A 22 -20.81 -7.06 8.68
CA ALA A 22 -21.29 -6.27 7.55
C ALA A 22 -20.17 -6.04 6.51
N THR A 23 -20.52 -5.90 5.23
CA THR A 23 -19.54 -5.60 4.17
C THR A 23 -18.66 -4.39 4.51
N PRO A 24 -17.33 -4.48 4.37
CA PRO A 24 -16.45 -3.36 4.73
C PRO A 24 -16.58 -2.21 3.72
N VAL A 25 -16.03 -1.05 4.08
CA VAL A 25 -15.70 -0.04 3.07
C VAL A 25 -14.61 -0.64 2.16
N MET A 26 -14.86 -0.65 0.86
CA MET A 26 -13.94 -1.13 -0.16
C MET A 26 -13.58 0.00 -1.11
N THR A 27 -12.41 -0.09 -1.73
CA THR A 27 -11.86 0.91 -2.62
C THR A 27 -11.65 0.31 -3.99
N LEU A 28 -12.02 1.07 -5.03
CA LEU A 28 -11.72 0.72 -6.41
C LEU A 28 -10.22 0.80 -6.66
N TYR A 29 -9.60 -0.34 -7.01
CA TYR A 29 -8.16 -0.39 -7.17
C TYR A 29 -7.71 -1.48 -8.14
N GLN A 30 -6.91 -1.06 -9.13
CA GLN A 30 -6.13 -1.92 -9.99
C GLN A 30 -4.71 -1.35 -10.09
N PHE A 31 -3.70 -2.13 -9.67
CA PHE A 31 -2.31 -1.67 -9.75
C PHE A 31 -1.93 -1.38 -11.20
N ASN A 32 -1.45 -0.16 -11.45
CA ASN A 32 -1.12 0.33 -12.79
C ASN A 32 -2.26 0.11 -13.82
N GLY A 33 -3.51 0.12 -13.33
CA GLY A 33 -4.72 -0.12 -14.11
C GLY A 33 -5.28 1.14 -14.77
N ARG A 34 -6.45 0.98 -15.38
CA ARG A 34 -7.19 2.10 -15.99
C ARG A 34 -7.70 3.03 -14.89
N LEU A 35 -7.72 4.33 -15.17
CA LEU A 35 -8.27 5.32 -14.23
C LEU A 35 -9.77 5.11 -14.00
N GLU A 36 -10.50 4.76 -15.05
CA GLU A 36 -11.96 4.63 -15.06
C GLU A 36 -12.36 3.16 -15.12
N ILE A 37 -13.22 2.76 -14.19
CA ILE A 37 -13.69 1.39 -13.99
C ILE A 37 -15.21 1.38 -14.24
N PRO A 38 -15.70 0.53 -15.16
CA PRO A 38 -17.10 0.54 -15.56
C PRO A 38 -18.02 -0.03 -14.47
N TYR A 39 -19.22 0.53 -14.39
CA TYR A 39 -20.36 -0.08 -13.72
C TYR A 39 -21.51 -0.24 -14.73
N TYR A 40 -22.47 -1.08 -14.38
CA TYR A 40 -23.55 -1.52 -15.26
C TYR A 40 -24.90 -1.28 -14.61
N GLU A 41 -25.94 -1.02 -15.40
CA GLU A 41 -27.31 -1.02 -14.92
C GLU A 41 -27.75 -2.47 -14.63
N VAL A 42 -28.49 -2.68 -13.54
CA VAL A 42 -28.88 -3.98 -13.03
C VAL A 42 -29.64 -4.81 -14.06
N GLU A 43 -30.69 -4.25 -14.67
CA GLU A 43 -31.57 -4.98 -15.58
C GLU A 43 -30.90 -5.22 -16.95
N ALA A 44 -30.09 -4.28 -17.43
CA ALA A 44 -29.23 -4.48 -18.59
C ALA A 44 -28.22 -5.60 -18.35
N PHE A 45 -27.53 -5.60 -17.19
CA PHE A 45 -26.59 -6.64 -16.82
C PHE A 45 -27.24 -8.03 -16.78
N ARG A 46 -28.47 -8.14 -16.26
CA ARG A 46 -29.21 -9.42 -16.25
C ARG A 46 -29.46 -9.98 -17.65
N ARG A 47 -29.79 -9.11 -18.60
CA ARG A 47 -30.11 -9.53 -19.98
C ARG A 47 -28.88 -9.92 -20.78
N SER A 48 -27.78 -9.16 -20.66
CA SER A 48 -26.64 -9.29 -21.58
C SER A 48 -25.27 -9.29 -20.91
N GLY A 49 -25.20 -9.42 -19.59
CA GLY A 49 -23.96 -9.40 -18.83
C GLY A 49 -23.24 -8.03 -18.88
N PRO A 50 -21.92 -8.00 -18.61
CA PRO A 50 -21.14 -6.76 -18.54
C PRO A 50 -20.76 -6.22 -19.94
N SER A 51 -21.74 -6.08 -20.84
CA SER A 51 -21.53 -5.73 -22.26
C SER A 51 -21.59 -4.24 -22.54
N SER A 52 -22.50 -3.50 -21.89
CA SER A 52 -22.68 -2.05 -22.09
C SER A 52 -22.62 -1.31 -20.75
N PRO A 53 -21.52 -0.61 -20.45
CA PRO A 53 -21.38 0.16 -19.22
C PRO A 53 -22.44 1.26 -19.12
N ALA A 54 -23.04 1.42 -17.93
CA ALA A 54 -23.93 2.55 -17.61
C ALA A 54 -23.15 3.80 -17.19
N GLY A 55 -21.87 3.64 -16.86
CA GLY A 55 -20.95 4.74 -16.53
C GLY A 55 -19.67 4.21 -15.90
N PHE A 56 -18.88 5.11 -15.32
CA PHE A 56 -17.58 4.79 -14.75
C PHE A 56 -17.38 5.41 -13.37
N LEU A 57 -16.69 4.67 -12.50
CA LEU A 57 -16.11 5.19 -11.26
C LEU A 57 -14.59 5.31 -11.42
N THR A 58 -13.99 6.25 -10.70
CA THR A 58 -12.55 6.49 -10.77
C THR A 58 -11.78 5.69 -9.71
N GLN A 59 -10.58 5.17 -10.03
CA GLN A 59 -9.68 4.54 -9.04
C GLN A 59 -9.54 5.39 -7.77
N GLY A 60 -9.52 4.69 -6.63
CA GLY A 60 -9.51 5.26 -5.29
C GLY A 60 -10.87 5.71 -4.76
N THR A 61 -11.93 5.66 -5.58
CA THR A 61 -13.30 5.80 -5.07
C THR A 61 -13.57 4.70 -4.05
N SER A 62 -14.03 5.10 -2.87
CA SER A 62 -14.36 4.20 -1.77
C SER A 62 -15.88 4.08 -1.64
N LEU A 63 -16.37 2.86 -1.46
CA LEU A 63 -17.79 2.52 -1.45
C LEU A 63 -18.08 1.36 -0.49
N ILE A 64 -19.35 1.15 -0.16
CA ILE A 64 -19.82 -0.01 0.60
C ILE A 64 -20.62 -0.89 -0.37
N PRO A 65 -20.20 -2.13 -0.64
CA PRO A 65 -20.89 -3.01 -1.56
C PRO A 65 -22.06 -3.75 -0.89
N CYS A 66 -23.04 -4.15 -1.69
CA CYS A 66 -24.15 -5.01 -1.32
C CYS A 66 -24.50 -5.97 -2.47
N LEU A 67 -25.20 -7.07 -2.16
CA LEU A 67 -25.65 -8.06 -3.14
C LEU A 67 -27.04 -7.67 -3.66
N VAL A 68 -27.14 -7.39 -4.95
CA VAL A 68 -28.42 -7.20 -5.62
C VAL A 68 -29.06 -8.58 -5.80
N ILE A 69 -30.25 -8.77 -5.21
CA ILE A 69 -31.02 -10.01 -5.30
C ILE A 69 -32.15 -9.85 -6.32
N ARG A 70 -32.27 -10.81 -7.24
CA ARG A 70 -33.32 -10.90 -8.26
C ARG A 70 -33.73 -12.36 -8.37
N ASP A 71 -35.04 -12.63 -8.35
CA ASP A 71 -35.59 -14.00 -8.39
C ASP A 71 -34.97 -14.93 -7.32
N GLY A 72 -34.75 -14.40 -6.12
CA GLY A 72 -34.12 -15.12 -5.01
C GLY A 72 -32.63 -15.42 -5.18
N ARG A 73 -31.94 -14.82 -6.18
CA ARG A 73 -30.53 -15.07 -6.46
C ARG A 73 -29.70 -13.78 -6.58
N PRO A 74 -28.44 -13.80 -6.13
CA PRO A 74 -27.52 -12.68 -6.36
C PRO A 74 -27.03 -12.64 -7.80
N LEU A 75 -26.75 -11.43 -8.29
CA LEU A 75 -26.18 -11.24 -9.62
C LEU A 75 -24.71 -11.66 -9.67
N THR A 76 -24.42 -12.66 -10.51
CA THR A 76 -23.07 -13.21 -10.71
C THR A 76 -22.79 -13.42 -12.20
N ASP A 77 -21.51 -13.43 -12.59
CA ASP A 77 -21.11 -13.96 -13.90
C ASP A 77 -21.21 -15.51 -13.94
N ARG A 78 -20.96 -16.07 -15.12
CA ARG A 78 -20.93 -17.54 -15.33
C ARG A 78 -19.98 -18.29 -14.40
N ASN A 79 -18.91 -17.64 -13.92
CA ASN A 79 -17.90 -18.20 -13.02
C ASN A 79 -18.22 -17.95 -11.54
N GLY A 80 -19.43 -17.47 -11.23
CA GLY A 80 -19.88 -17.15 -9.86
C GLY A 80 -19.27 -15.88 -9.28
N THR A 81 -18.64 -15.02 -10.09
CA THR A 81 -18.11 -13.73 -9.63
C THR A 81 -19.26 -12.76 -9.36
N PRO A 82 -19.42 -12.23 -8.13
CA PRO A 82 -20.44 -11.26 -7.81
C PRO A 82 -20.30 -9.94 -8.58
N TYR A 83 -21.44 -9.43 -9.06
CA TYR A 83 -21.61 -8.04 -9.47
C TYR A 83 -22.46 -7.35 -8.40
N VAL A 84 -21.81 -6.44 -7.67
CA VAL A 84 -22.34 -5.89 -6.42
C VAL A 84 -22.92 -4.51 -6.64
N GLY A 85 -24.05 -4.24 -5.99
CA GLY A 85 -24.53 -2.87 -5.81
C GLY A 85 -23.60 -2.11 -4.89
N PHE A 86 -23.70 -0.78 -4.88
CA PHE A 86 -22.78 0.04 -4.09
C PHE A 86 -23.37 1.36 -3.62
N GLN A 87 -22.90 1.81 -2.46
CA GLN A 87 -23.06 3.16 -1.95
C GLN A 87 -21.68 3.84 -1.92
N ILE A 88 -21.53 4.96 -2.62
CA ILE A 88 -20.27 5.72 -2.60
C ILE A 88 -20.10 6.41 -1.24
N VAL A 89 -18.93 6.22 -0.63
CA VAL A 89 -18.50 6.90 0.60
C VAL A 89 -17.61 8.10 0.25
N VAL A 90 -16.64 7.90 -0.64
CA VAL A 90 -15.76 8.96 -1.16
C VAL A 90 -15.59 8.76 -2.66
N ASN A 91 -15.99 9.76 -3.45
CA ASN A 91 -15.66 9.84 -4.87
C ASN A 91 -14.28 10.48 -5.02
N SER A 92 -13.30 9.76 -5.59
CA SER A 92 -11.92 10.28 -5.71
C SER A 92 -11.82 11.52 -6.62
N ARG A 93 -12.76 11.71 -7.55
CA ARG A 93 -12.78 12.85 -8.48
C ARG A 93 -13.11 14.17 -7.81
N THR A 94 -13.96 14.13 -6.80
CA THR A 94 -14.46 15.33 -6.09
C THR A 94 -14.00 15.38 -4.63
N ALA A 95 -13.12 14.46 -4.22
CA ALA A 95 -12.62 14.40 -2.87
C ALA A 95 -11.87 15.67 -2.47
N THR A 96 -12.25 16.20 -1.31
CA THR A 96 -11.59 17.30 -0.58
C THR A 96 -10.96 16.78 0.72
N PRO A 97 -10.18 17.59 1.46
CA PRO A 97 -9.64 17.19 2.76
C PRO A 97 -10.68 16.63 3.74
N ALA A 98 -11.92 17.14 3.73
CA ALA A 98 -13.01 16.64 4.56
C ALA A 98 -13.38 15.17 4.26
N SER A 99 -13.05 14.66 3.06
CA SER A 99 -13.30 13.26 2.67
C SER A 99 -12.50 12.27 3.51
N THR A 100 -11.34 12.67 4.02
CA THR A 100 -10.53 11.82 4.92
C THR A 100 -11.31 11.48 6.19
N GLY A 101 -12.01 12.45 6.78
CA GLY A 101 -12.87 12.24 7.95
C GLY A 101 -14.07 11.33 7.62
N ARG A 102 -14.77 11.60 6.51
CA ARG A 102 -15.90 10.78 6.05
C ARG A 102 -15.53 9.32 5.87
N PHE A 103 -14.39 9.04 5.22
CA PHE A 103 -13.89 7.67 5.07
C PHE A 103 -13.66 6.99 6.41
N LYS A 104 -12.93 7.66 7.33
CA LYS A 104 -12.60 7.09 8.65
C LYS A 104 -13.85 6.77 9.47
N THR A 105 -14.84 7.67 9.45
CA THR A 105 -16.13 7.44 10.14
C THR A 105 -16.87 6.24 9.56
N ALA A 106 -17.05 6.18 8.24
CA ALA A 106 -17.72 5.06 7.58
C ALA A 106 -17.00 3.73 7.84
N TRP A 107 -15.67 3.71 7.77
CA TRP A 107 -14.87 2.52 8.02
C TRP A 107 -15.04 2.00 9.45
N ARG A 108 -14.93 2.86 10.48
CA ARG A 108 -15.14 2.48 11.88
C ARG A 108 -16.55 1.96 12.13
N GLN A 109 -17.56 2.64 11.58
CA GLN A 109 -18.96 2.21 11.70
C GLN A 109 -19.15 0.79 11.15
N ARG A 110 -18.58 0.49 9.98
CA ARG A 110 -18.73 -0.85 9.38
C ARG A 110 -18.03 -1.94 10.18
N GLN A 111 -16.89 -1.67 10.81
CA GLN A 111 -16.17 -2.66 11.62
C GLN A 111 -16.96 -3.18 12.82
N SER A 112 -17.80 -2.34 13.43
CA SER A 112 -18.61 -2.73 14.59
C SER A 112 -20.01 -3.23 14.24
N THR A 113 -20.36 -3.33 12.95
CA THR A 113 -21.72 -3.68 12.52
C THR A 113 -21.82 -5.15 12.15
N THR A 114 -22.84 -5.83 12.69
CA THR A 114 -23.31 -7.14 12.20
C THR A 114 -24.67 -6.99 11.52
N VAL A 115 -24.95 -7.87 10.56
CA VAL A 115 -26.18 -7.87 9.75
C VAL A 115 -26.65 -9.30 9.52
N THR A 116 -27.91 -9.49 9.13
CA THR A 116 -28.43 -10.83 8.77
C THR A 116 -27.89 -11.29 7.41
N ASN A 117 -27.83 -10.37 6.45
CA ASN A 117 -27.37 -10.62 5.09
C ASN A 117 -26.75 -9.35 4.48
N HIS A 118 -26.13 -9.49 3.31
CA HIS A 118 -25.51 -8.40 2.57
C HIS A 118 -26.39 -7.86 1.45
N HIS A 119 -27.71 -8.01 1.51
CA HIS A 119 -28.60 -7.59 0.43
C HIS A 119 -28.59 -6.07 0.24
N CYS A 120 -28.77 -5.65 -1.01
CA CYS A 120 -29.01 -4.25 -1.33
C CYS A 120 -30.44 -3.83 -0.94
N GLY A 121 -30.61 -2.55 -0.60
CA GLY A 121 -31.93 -1.92 -0.56
C GLY A 121 -32.58 -1.83 -1.95
N ALA A 122 -33.90 -1.67 -2.00
CA ALA A 122 -34.70 -1.71 -3.23
C ALA A 122 -34.31 -0.67 -4.30
N GLY A 123 -33.70 0.45 -3.92
CA GLY A 123 -33.34 1.55 -4.83
C GLY A 123 -32.02 1.37 -5.60
N VAL A 124 -31.30 0.25 -5.44
CA VAL A 124 -30.02 0.04 -6.11
C VAL A 124 -30.23 -0.32 -7.58
N ARG A 125 -29.72 0.54 -8.47
CA ARG A 125 -29.86 0.44 -9.94
C ARG A 125 -28.58 0.04 -10.68
N HIS A 126 -27.43 0.09 -10.01
CA HIS A 126 -26.13 -0.12 -10.65
C HIS A 126 -25.32 -1.19 -9.92
N VAL A 127 -24.52 -1.93 -10.69
CA VAL A 127 -23.61 -2.96 -10.19
C VAL A 127 -22.21 -2.82 -10.77
N ILE A 128 -21.22 -3.22 -10.00
CA ILE A 128 -19.81 -3.26 -10.38
C ILE A 128 -19.20 -4.62 -10.04
N SER A 129 -18.20 -5.06 -10.79
CA SER A 129 -17.51 -6.31 -10.47
C SER A 129 -16.78 -6.21 -9.14
N ILE A 130 -16.99 -7.18 -8.24
CA ILE A 130 -16.28 -7.22 -6.95
C ILE A 130 -14.75 -7.33 -7.12
N ARG A 131 -14.26 -7.81 -8.28
CA ARG A 131 -12.83 -7.98 -8.55
C ARG A 131 -12.06 -6.66 -8.60
N GLU A 132 -12.78 -5.56 -8.81
CA GLU A 132 -12.20 -4.21 -8.86
C GLU A 132 -12.17 -3.53 -7.49
N LEU A 133 -12.74 -4.17 -6.46
CA LEU A 133 -12.88 -3.61 -5.12
C LEU A 133 -11.92 -4.31 -4.17
N TYR A 134 -11.24 -3.56 -3.32
CA TYR A 134 -10.35 -4.07 -2.28
C TYR A 134 -10.67 -3.46 -0.92
N ALA A 135 -10.63 -4.23 0.16
CA ALA A 135 -10.82 -3.72 1.51
C ALA A 135 -9.54 -3.03 2.02
N LEU A 136 -9.25 -1.85 1.48
CA LEU A 136 -8.06 -1.07 1.78
C LEU A 136 -8.38 -0.11 2.92
N GLU A 137 -7.77 -0.31 4.09
CA GLU A 137 -8.04 0.48 5.31
C GLU A 137 -7.34 1.86 5.29
N LYS A 138 -7.11 2.42 4.10
CA LYS A 138 -6.31 3.63 3.89
C LYS A 138 -7.18 4.76 3.39
N ALA A 139 -7.36 5.76 4.24
CA ALA A 139 -8.09 6.98 3.91
C ALA A 139 -7.34 7.83 2.87
N PRO A 140 -8.05 8.64 2.07
CA PRO A 140 -7.43 9.66 1.25
C PRO A 140 -6.50 10.59 2.05
N PHE A 141 -5.35 10.91 1.47
CA PHE A 141 -4.34 11.76 2.10
C PHE A 141 -4.36 13.17 1.51
N PHE A 142 -4.41 14.18 2.38
CA PHE A 142 -4.25 15.58 2.04
C PHE A 142 -3.31 16.23 3.05
N ASP A 143 -2.47 17.15 2.59
CA ASP A 143 -1.67 17.97 3.49
C ASP A 143 -2.60 18.88 4.31
N PRO A 144 -2.29 19.13 5.60
CA PRO A 144 -2.94 20.19 6.37
C PRO A 144 -2.85 21.54 5.63
N PRO A 145 -3.91 22.38 5.71
CA PRO A 145 -3.84 23.73 5.16
C PRO A 145 -2.71 24.52 5.82
N ARG A 146 -2.14 25.50 5.11
CA ARG A 146 -1.13 26.39 5.70
C ARG A 146 -1.78 27.26 6.78
N PRO A 147 -1.13 27.43 7.95
CA PRO A 147 -1.57 28.43 8.92
C PRO A 147 -1.57 29.83 8.30
N THR A 148 -2.59 30.63 8.61
CA THR A 148 -2.65 32.03 8.20
C THR A 148 -1.64 32.86 9.00
N GLY A 149 -0.81 33.65 8.32
CA GLY A 149 0.07 34.64 8.97
C GLY A 149 1.36 34.09 9.61
N THR A 150 1.68 32.80 9.44
CA THR A 150 2.92 32.22 10.00
C THR A 150 3.89 31.82 8.90
N HIS A 151 5.02 32.54 8.81
CA HIS A 151 6.18 32.09 8.03
C HIS A 151 7.12 31.32 8.95
N ALA A 152 6.92 30.00 9.05
CA ALA A 152 7.85 29.14 9.77
C ALA A 152 9.24 29.22 9.12
N ALA A 153 10.26 29.53 9.92
CA ALA A 153 11.63 29.65 9.44
C ALA A 153 12.10 28.34 8.79
N LEU A 154 12.80 28.46 7.66
CA LEU A 154 13.43 27.31 7.03
C LEU A 154 14.48 26.72 7.97
N ARG A 155 14.41 25.41 8.23
CA ARG A 155 15.48 24.68 8.92
C ARG A 155 16.80 24.83 8.17
N ALA A 156 17.92 24.82 8.91
CA ALA A 156 19.27 24.87 8.35
C ALA A 156 19.43 23.84 7.22
N SER A 157 20.03 24.28 6.11
CA SER A 157 20.10 23.48 4.89
C SER A 157 21.42 22.71 4.78
N GLY A 158 21.35 21.50 4.25
CA GLY A 158 22.51 20.63 3.96
C GLY A 158 23.25 20.94 2.65
N GLY A 159 22.97 22.07 1.98
CA GLY A 159 23.64 22.48 0.74
C GLY A 159 22.70 23.10 -0.29
N GLU A 160 23.22 23.43 -1.48
CA GLU A 160 22.43 24.14 -2.50
C GLU A 160 21.19 23.36 -2.96
N LEU A 161 21.32 22.06 -3.28
CA LEU A 161 20.19 21.26 -3.76
C LEU A 161 19.10 21.14 -2.70
N ASP A 162 19.46 20.94 -1.44
CA ASP A 162 18.50 20.92 -0.32
C ASP A 162 17.80 22.27 -0.15
N ARG A 163 18.50 23.41 -0.29
CA ARG A 163 17.85 24.74 -0.30
C ARG A 163 16.79 24.85 -1.39
N ILE A 164 17.09 24.36 -2.60
CA ILE A 164 16.15 24.39 -3.74
C ILE A 164 14.95 23.46 -3.46
N VAL A 165 15.18 22.23 -2.98
CA VAL A 165 14.10 21.30 -2.65
C VAL A 165 13.20 21.87 -1.55
N ARG A 166 13.75 22.42 -0.47
CA ARG A 166 12.97 23.06 0.59
C ARG A 166 12.18 24.27 0.06
N ALA A 167 12.78 25.08 -0.80
CA ALA A 167 12.10 26.20 -1.43
C ALA A 167 10.91 25.73 -2.29
N PHE A 168 11.06 24.64 -3.06
CA PHE A 168 9.95 24.03 -3.79
C PHE A 168 8.82 23.58 -2.86
N HIS A 169 9.14 22.85 -1.78
CA HIS A 169 8.13 22.39 -0.83
C HIS A 169 7.40 23.54 -0.12
N GLN A 170 8.05 24.69 0.02
CA GLN A 170 7.44 25.89 0.58
C GLN A 170 6.67 26.73 -0.44
N SER A 171 6.71 26.37 -1.71
CA SER A 171 6.13 27.18 -2.77
C SER A 171 4.64 26.87 -2.98
N PRO A 172 3.87 27.81 -3.55
CA PRO A 172 2.50 27.55 -4.00
C PRO A 172 2.43 26.44 -5.05
N GLN A 173 3.45 26.31 -5.90
CA GLN A 173 3.53 25.27 -6.93
C GLN A 173 3.46 23.86 -6.31
N CYS A 174 4.22 23.56 -5.25
CA CYS A 174 4.12 22.25 -4.59
C CYS A 174 2.70 21.97 -4.08
N GLU A 175 2.05 22.97 -3.47
CA GLU A 175 0.69 22.82 -2.93
C GLU A 175 -0.30 22.40 -4.03
N THR A 176 -0.18 22.96 -5.23
CA THR A 176 -1.06 22.60 -6.35
C THR A 176 -1.04 21.11 -6.70
N ALA A 177 0.08 20.42 -6.46
CA ALA A 177 0.21 19.00 -6.75
C ALA A 177 -0.68 18.11 -5.87
N ASN A 178 -1.12 18.60 -4.70
CA ASN A 178 -1.89 17.81 -3.73
C ASN A 178 -3.36 18.23 -3.61
N ARG A 179 -3.79 19.30 -4.30
CA ARG A 179 -5.16 19.85 -4.20
C ARG A 179 -6.25 18.86 -4.63
N ARG A 180 -5.95 17.97 -5.57
CA ARG A 180 -6.84 16.90 -6.04
C ARG A 180 -6.20 15.54 -5.73
N LEU A 181 -7.02 14.50 -5.58
CA LEU A 181 -6.52 13.14 -5.41
C LEU A 181 -5.98 12.56 -6.72
N ILE A 182 -6.66 12.83 -7.83
CA ILE A 182 -6.36 12.19 -9.10
C ILE A 182 -5.23 12.91 -9.84
N GLY A 183 -4.35 12.14 -10.49
CA GLY A 183 -3.35 12.67 -11.41
C GLY A 183 -2.17 13.36 -10.72
N ARG A 184 -1.97 13.08 -9.43
CA ARG A 184 -0.94 13.72 -8.58
C ARG A 184 0.47 13.59 -9.13
N ARG A 185 0.80 12.48 -9.79
CA ARG A 185 2.11 12.28 -10.44
C ARG A 185 2.38 13.34 -11.51
N ALA A 186 1.43 13.53 -12.44
CA ALA A 186 1.55 14.55 -13.49
C ALA A 186 1.50 15.97 -12.89
N ALA A 187 0.65 16.19 -11.89
CA ALA A 187 0.56 17.47 -11.19
C ALA A 187 1.87 17.85 -10.50
N LEU A 188 2.56 16.89 -9.85
CA LEU A 188 3.88 17.13 -9.24
C LEU A 188 4.95 17.45 -10.27
N GLN A 189 4.92 16.80 -11.44
CA GLN A 189 5.83 17.13 -12.54
C GLN A 189 5.61 18.56 -13.02
N ASN A 190 4.35 18.94 -13.27
CA ASN A 190 3.98 20.29 -13.70
C ASN A 190 4.32 21.35 -12.66
N ALA A 191 4.14 21.04 -11.37
CA ALA A 191 4.51 21.91 -10.26
C ALA A 191 6.02 22.20 -10.25
N TRP A 192 6.85 21.16 -10.38
CA TRP A 192 8.30 21.32 -10.48
C TRP A 192 8.70 22.11 -11.74
N ASP A 193 8.11 21.81 -12.90
CA ASP A 193 8.45 22.52 -14.13
C ASP A 193 8.06 24.00 -14.06
N SER A 194 6.93 24.31 -13.41
CA SER A 194 6.54 25.69 -13.11
C SER A 194 7.52 26.37 -12.15
N PHE A 195 7.89 25.70 -11.05
CA PHE A 195 8.86 26.21 -10.08
C PHE A 195 10.21 26.51 -10.72
N ILE A 196 10.72 25.61 -11.57
CA ILE A 196 11.97 25.79 -12.31
C ILE A 196 11.89 27.03 -13.19
N ARG A 197 10.81 27.24 -13.96
CA ARG A 197 10.64 28.44 -14.80
C ARG A 197 10.67 29.73 -13.98
N THR A 198 9.99 29.77 -12.84
CA THR A 198 9.92 30.97 -11.99
C THR A 198 11.25 31.32 -11.32
N HIS A 199 12.14 30.34 -11.08
CA HIS A 199 13.35 30.54 -10.28
C HIS A 199 14.66 30.47 -11.07
N ARG A 200 14.61 30.53 -12.41
CA ARG A 200 15.81 30.49 -13.28
C ARG A 200 16.78 31.64 -13.04
N ASN A 201 16.29 32.79 -12.57
CA ASN A 201 17.13 33.95 -12.25
C ASN A 201 17.83 33.83 -10.89
N ARG A 202 17.46 32.84 -10.07
CA ARG A 202 18.00 32.65 -8.71
C ARG A 202 18.98 31.49 -8.60
N TRP A 203 18.76 30.41 -9.37
CA TRP A 203 19.61 29.24 -9.39
C TRP A 203 19.85 28.78 -10.83
N SER A 204 21.01 28.16 -11.06
CA SER A 204 21.33 27.59 -12.38
C SER A 204 20.30 26.53 -12.80
N GLU A 205 20.08 26.38 -14.10
CA GLU A 205 19.20 25.32 -14.62
C GLU A 205 19.69 23.93 -14.17
N GLN A 206 21.00 23.70 -14.17
CA GLN A 206 21.57 22.43 -13.72
C GLN A 206 21.21 22.12 -12.26
N SER A 207 21.35 23.10 -11.35
CA SER A 207 21.02 22.93 -9.94
C SER A 207 19.52 22.68 -9.73
N LEU A 208 18.68 23.41 -10.46
CA LEU A 208 17.21 23.24 -10.45
C LEU A 208 16.80 21.84 -10.91
N ARG A 209 17.41 21.33 -11.99
CA ARG A 209 17.15 19.97 -12.50
C ARG A 209 17.65 18.90 -11.53
N ARG A 210 18.86 19.05 -10.97
CA ARG A 210 19.41 18.13 -9.97
C ARG A 210 18.55 18.10 -8.70
N ALA A 211 18.04 19.24 -8.24
CA ALA A 211 17.12 19.31 -7.10
C ALA A 211 15.81 18.55 -7.38
N LYS A 212 15.22 18.68 -8.58
CA LYS A 212 14.06 17.87 -9.00
C LYS A 212 14.37 16.37 -8.97
N HIS A 213 15.53 15.95 -9.50
CA HIS A 213 15.96 14.54 -9.47
C HIS A 213 16.15 14.02 -8.04
N LEU A 214 16.74 14.84 -7.17
CA LEU A 214 16.92 14.54 -5.76
C LEU A 214 15.56 14.35 -5.07
N ASP A 215 14.62 15.29 -5.23
CA ASP A 215 13.29 15.21 -4.60
C ASP A 215 12.53 13.93 -4.99
N TYR A 216 12.45 13.63 -6.28
CA TYR A 216 11.79 12.41 -6.75
C TYR A 216 12.44 11.11 -6.24
N THR A 217 13.77 11.09 -6.17
CA THR A 217 14.50 9.94 -5.60
C THR A 217 14.25 9.83 -4.10
N MET A 218 14.29 10.93 -3.36
CA MET A 218 14.04 10.95 -1.92
C MET A 218 12.62 10.50 -1.59
N ARG A 219 11.61 10.97 -2.34
CA ARG A 219 10.22 10.50 -2.23
C ARG A 219 10.15 8.99 -2.42
N THR A 220 10.70 8.48 -3.52
CA THR A 220 10.63 7.04 -3.81
C THR A 220 11.37 6.24 -2.74
N ALA A 221 12.59 6.62 -2.37
CA ALA A 221 13.36 5.94 -1.35
C ALA A 221 12.64 5.93 0.01
N ILE A 222 12.10 7.07 0.46
CA ILE A 222 11.40 7.17 1.75
C ILE A 222 10.17 6.26 1.80
N PHE A 223 9.36 6.24 0.74
CA PHE A 223 8.11 5.51 0.73
C PHE A 223 8.27 4.01 0.42
N GLU A 224 9.26 3.63 -0.39
CA GLU A 224 9.63 2.22 -0.62
C GLU A 224 10.39 1.63 0.56
N GLY A 225 11.29 2.40 1.20
CA GLY A 225 12.15 1.99 2.31
C GLY A 225 11.45 1.95 3.67
N HIS A 226 10.17 1.58 3.68
CA HIS A 226 9.31 1.39 4.84
C HIS A 226 9.30 2.53 5.88
N LEU A 227 8.28 3.38 5.81
CA LEU A 227 8.08 4.51 6.73
C LEU A 227 8.15 4.13 8.22
N ASP A 228 7.78 2.92 8.61
CA ASP A 228 7.75 2.48 10.01
C ASP A 228 9.14 2.16 10.58
N ARG A 229 10.15 1.99 9.73
CA ARG A 229 11.55 1.88 10.16
C ARG A 229 12.11 3.24 10.56
N GLY A 230 11.48 4.33 10.11
CA GLY A 230 11.88 5.70 10.43
C GLY A 230 13.36 5.90 10.18
N CYS A 231 14.05 6.43 11.18
CA CYS A 231 15.47 6.75 11.13
C CYS A 231 16.36 5.69 11.79
N ASN A 232 15.92 4.44 11.87
CA ASN A 232 16.85 3.37 12.28
C ASN A 232 17.95 3.15 11.22
N ALA A 233 19.06 2.54 11.60
CA ALA A 233 20.19 2.33 10.68
C ALA A 233 19.81 1.48 9.46
N TYR A 234 19.09 0.38 9.68
CA TYR A 234 18.70 -0.55 8.61
C TYR A 234 17.86 0.14 7.53
N GLY A 235 16.79 0.85 7.91
CA GLY A 235 15.94 1.59 6.99
C GLY A 235 16.68 2.72 6.27
N ALA A 236 17.63 3.37 6.94
CA ALA A 236 18.48 4.37 6.29
C ALA A 236 19.35 3.72 5.20
N CYS A 237 19.94 2.56 5.46
CA CYS A 237 20.74 1.84 4.47
C CYS A 237 19.87 1.36 3.29
N GLU A 238 18.67 0.84 3.54
CA GLU A 238 17.73 0.49 2.45
C GLU A 238 17.39 1.66 1.54
N ARG A 239 17.12 2.85 2.11
CA ARG A 239 16.85 4.04 1.32
C ARG A 239 18.02 4.42 0.42
N ASN A 240 19.26 4.27 0.91
CA ASN A 240 20.45 4.44 0.09
C ASN A 240 20.50 3.40 -1.05
N ILE A 241 20.14 2.14 -0.77
CA ILE A 241 20.14 1.08 -1.78
C ILE A 241 19.05 1.29 -2.85
N ILE A 242 17.87 1.75 -2.45
CA ILE A 242 16.80 2.12 -3.38
C ILE A 242 17.27 3.28 -4.28
N ALA A 243 17.94 4.28 -3.70
CA ALA A 243 18.55 5.36 -4.48
C ALA A 243 19.65 4.85 -5.44
N LEU A 244 20.46 3.86 -5.03
CA LEU A 244 21.45 3.20 -5.90
C LEU A 244 20.77 2.46 -7.06
N SER A 245 19.70 1.71 -6.80
CA SER A 245 18.90 1.07 -7.86
C SER A 245 18.35 2.11 -8.85
N ILE A 246 17.81 3.24 -8.37
CA ILE A 246 17.33 4.34 -9.22
C ILE A 246 18.48 4.92 -10.04
N ARG A 247 19.63 5.22 -9.41
CA ARG A 247 20.83 5.71 -10.09
C ARG A 247 21.25 4.78 -11.22
N ASN A 248 21.36 3.49 -10.96
CA ASN A 248 21.87 2.53 -11.94
C ASN A 248 20.91 2.29 -13.09
N ARG A 249 19.59 2.24 -12.82
CA ARG A 249 18.55 2.23 -13.87
C ARG A 249 18.52 3.53 -14.69
N GLY A 250 18.96 4.66 -14.11
CA GLY A 250 19.04 5.94 -14.80
C GLY A 250 20.36 6.20 -15.54
N ARG A 251 21.48 5.63 -15.07
CA ARG A 251 22.83 5.98 -15.55
C ARG A 251 23.58 4.81 -16.19
N GLU A 252 23.54 3.63 -15.58
CA GLU A 252 24.31 2.47 -16.05
C GLU A 252 23.53 1.64 -17.08
N ASN A 253 22.20 1.61 -16.99
CA ASN A 253 21.32 0.95 -17.96
C ASN A 253 20.06 1.78 -18.20
N CYS A 254 20.22 2.97 -18.79
CA CYS A 254 19.12 3.86 -19.08
C CYS A 254 18.17 3.25 -20.12
N SER A 255 17.01 2.78 -19.68
CA SER A 255 15.96 2.22 -20.53
C SER A 255 14.66 2.99 -20.41
N ARG A 256 14.02 3.29 -21.55
CA ARG A 256 12.70 3.92 -21.61
C ARG A 256 11.63 3.11 -20.87
N HIS A 257 11.71 1.77 -20.92
CA HIS A 257 10.78 0.90 -20.19
C HIS A 257 10.89 1.01 -18.66
N GLN A 258 12.03 1.48 -18.17
CA GLN A 258 12.27 1.76 -16.75
C GLN A 258 12.06 3.23 -16.40
N GLY A 259 11.51 4.03 -17.32
CA GLY A 259 11.25 5.45 -17.13
C GLY A 259 12.43 6.37 -17.46
N CYS A 260 13.57 5.83 -17.90
CA CYS A 260 14.75 6.64 -18.24
C CYS A 260 14.64 7.19 -19.66
N ARG A 261 14.50 8.51 -19.83
CA ARG A 261 14.44 9.15 -21.16
C ARG A 261 15.81 9.53 -21.72
N PHE A 262 16.76 9.82 -20.84
CA PHE A 262 18.15 10.17 -21.14
C PHE A 262 19.05 9.74 -19.97
N PRO A 263 20.34 9.45 -20.20
CA PRO A 263 21.26 9.08 -19.13
C PRO A 263 21.26 10.12 -18.00
N GLY A 264 20.95 9.67 -16.78
CA GLY A 264 20.78 10.54 -15.60
C GLY A 264 19.34 10.99 -15.32
N ASP A 265 18.32 10.51 -16.06
CA ASP A 265 16.90 10.80 -15.79
C ASP A 265 16.37 10.06 -14.55
N PHE A 266 16.90 10.40 -13.38
CA PHE A 266 16.50 9.80 -12.11
C PHE A 266 15.05 10.12 -11.75
N GLN A 267 14.49 11.21 -12.27
CA GLN A 267 13.09 11.59 -12.03
C GLN A 267 12.15 10.64 -12.75
N GLY A 268 12.42 10.38 -14.03
CA GLY A 268 11.67 9.41 -14.82
C GLY A 268 11.75 8.01 -14.21
N VAL A 269 12.97 7.56 -13.87
CA VAL A 269 13.18 6.25 -13.24
C VAL A 269 12.50 6.11 -11.88
N ALA A 270 12.59 7.12 -11.02
CA ALA A 270 11.98 7.09 -9.69
C ALA A 270 10.44 7.05 -9.76
N SER A 271 9.84 7.77 -10.72
CA SER A 271 8.38 7.94 -10.83
C SER A 271 7.67 7.01 -11.81
N GLN A 272 8.41 6.14 -12.51
CA GLN A 272 7.84 5.14 -13.40
C GLN A 272 7.19 4.03 -12.58
N VAL A 273 5.86 3.87 -12.71
CA VAL A 273 5.14 2.76 -12.05
C VAL A 273 5.77 1.45 -12.48
N SER A 274 6.24 0.68 -11.50
CA SER A 274 6.86 -0.61 -11.69
C SER A 274 6.81 -1.39 -10.38
N GLN A 275 7.25 -2.65 -10.38
CA GLN A 275 7.41 -3.42 -9.14
C GLN A 275 8.37 -2.78 -8.11
N TYR A 276 9.18 -1.78 -8.51
CA TYR A 276 10.16 -1.09 -7.67
C TYR A 276 9.76 0.34 -7.29
N ASN A 277 8.66 0.85 -7.85
CA ASN A 277 8.24 2.23 -7.63
C ASN A 277 6.70 2.30 -7.55
N ILE A 278 6.17 2.62 -6.38
CA ILE A 278 4.75 2.67 -5.99
C ILE A 278 3.99 3.91 -6.50
N TRP A 279 4.43 4.52 -7.59
CA TRP A 279 3.83 5.76 -8.13
C TRP A 279 2.50 5.55 -8.86
N ASP A 280 1.81 4.42 -8.62
CA ASP A 280 0.51 4.19 -9.23
C ASP A 280 -0.54 5.18 -8.71
N GLU A 281 -1.60 5.33 -9.50
CA GLU A 281 -2.63 6.31 -9.27
C GLU A 281 -3.21 6.22 -7.86
N TYR A 282 -3.58 5.03 -7.37
CA TYR A 282 -4.20 4.89 -6.06
C TYR A 282 -3.20 5.13 -4.92
N LEU A 283 -1.98 4.59 -5.01
CA LEU A 283 -1.00 4.78 -3.93
C LEU A 283 -0.61 6.25 -3.75
N THR A 284 -0.60 7.07 -4.82
CA THR A 284 -0.38 8.52 -4.69
C THR A 284 -1.52 9.25 -3.96
N GLN A 285 -2.73 8.68 -3.93
CA GLN A 285 -3.89 9.26 -3.24
C GLN A 285 -3.85 9.07 -1.72
N ILE A 286 -3.19 8.00 -1.24
CA ILE A 286 -3.28 7.57 0.16
C ILE A 286 -1.95 7.63 0.93
N SER A 287 -0.82 7.66 0.25
CA SER A 287 0.50 7.64 0.89
C SER A 287 1.01 9.02 1.31
N GLY A 288 0.62 10.08 0.58
CA GLY A 288 1.30 11.38 0.70
C GLY A 288 2.65 11.41 -0.03
N LEU A 289 2.92 10.49 -0.96
CA LEU A 289 4.10 10.46 -1.82
C LEU A 289 4.37 11.80 -2.52
N THR A 290 3.30 12.51 -2.92
CA THR A 290 3.36 13.81 -3.59
C THR A 290 3.27 15.00 -2.65
N SER A 291 3.14 14.78 -1.33
CA SER A 291 2.99 15.84 -0.32
C SER A 291 4.12 16.86 -0.33
N CYS A 292 3.85 18.04 0.20
CA CYS A 292 4.87 19.04 0.50
C CYS A 292 5.51 18.77 1.87
N PHE A 293 5.95 17.53 2.13
CA PHE A 293 6.36 17.08 3.48
C PHE A 293 7.52 17.85 4.14
N LEU A 294 8.34 18.59 3.38
CA LEU A 294 9.38 19.49 3.92
C LEU A 294 8.90 20.90 4.29
N ARG A 295 7.59 21.18 4.19
CA ARG A 295 6.99 22.40 4.75
C ARG A 295 7.35 22.54 6.22
N ALA A 296 7.89 23.70 6.57
CA ALA A 296 8.37 24.00 7.92
C ALA A 296 7.24 24.02 8.96
N ASP A 297 6.00 24.35 8.55
CA ASP A 297 4.84 24.38 9.44
C ASP A 297 4.32 22.98 9.82
N LEU A 298 4.69 21.92 9.07
CA LEU A 298 4.17 20.57 9.30
C LEU A 298 4.90 19.78 10.40
N GLY A 299 6.16 20.11 10.69
CA GLY A 299 7.08 19.28 11.51
C GLY A 299 7.66 19.98 12.73
N GLY A 300 6.94 20.95 13.30
CA GLY A 300 7.39 21.81 14.40
C GLY A 300 6.85 21.44 15.80
N ASN A 301 7.44 22.07 16.83
CA ASN A 301 7.09 21.93 18.25
C ASN A 301 5.80 22.69 18.66
N GLN A 302 5.05 23.25 17.70
CA GLN A 302 3.83 24.05 17.95
C GLN A 302 2.53 23.25 17.74
N ALA A 303 2.60 21.92 17.81
CA ALA A 303 1.40 21.09 17.76
C ALA A 303 0.62 21.20 19.07
N THR A 304 -0.62 21.65 19.02
CA THR A 304 -1.54 21.53 20.16
C THR A 304 -1.91 20.06 20.36
N VAL A 305 -2.37 19.72 21.57
CA VAL A 305 -2.55 18.34 22.06
C VAL A 305 -3.49 17.49 21.19
N ASP A 306 -4.34 18.11 20.35
CA ASP A 306 -5.26 17.42 19.42
C ASP A 306 -4.66 17.09 18.03
N ASP A 307 -3.45 17.58 17.67
CA ASP A 307 -2.84 17.39 16.33
C ASP A 307 -1.84 16.20 16.23
N GLY A 308 -1.82 15.33 17.25
CA GLY A 308 -0.70 14.43 17.55
C GLY A 308 -0.25 13.43 16.47
N HIS A 309 -1.12 13.01 15.54
CA HIS A 309 -0.75 12.04 14.50
C HIS A 309 -0.07 12.65 13.27
N ASN A 310 -0.53 13.82 12.80
CA ASN A 310 -0.02 14.43 11.57
C ASN A 310 1.37 15.02 11.79
N VAL A 311 1.60 15.69 12.93
CA VAL A 311 2.91 16.29 13.23
C VAL A 311 3.98 15.23 13.39
N ARG A 312 3.70 14.13 14.10
CA ARG A 312 4.64 12.99 14.21
C ARG A 312 4.95 12.37 12.85
N TYR A 313 3.95 12.27 11.98
CA TYR A 313 4.12 11.76 10.62
C TYR A 313 5.09 12.63 9.81
N TYR A 314 4.84 13.95 9.71
CA TYR A 314 5.73 14.83 8.94
C TYR A 314 7.11 15.01 9.58
N HIS A 315 7.20 15.07 10.91
CA HIS A 315 8.49 15.06 11.61
C HIS A 315 9.32 13.83 11.22
N LYS A 316 8.70 12.65 11.18
CA LYS A 316 9.36 11.40 10.75
C LYS A 316 9.82 11.48 9.29
N LEU A 317 8.99 11.96 8.37
CA LEU A 317 9.37 12.14 6.96
C LEU A 317 10.54 13.11 6.79
N GLN A 318 10.50 14.26 7.48
CA GLN A 318 11.57 15.26 7.45
C GLN A 318 12.87 14.73 8.07
N GLY A 319 12.77 13.94 9.15
CA GLY A 319 13.90 13.27 9.77
C GLY A 319 14.57 12.26 8.85
N MET A 320 13.79 11.39 8.19
CA MET A 320 14.31 10.43 7.21
C MET A 320 14.94 11.14 6.01
N TYR A 321 14.33 12.24 5.54
CA TYR A 321 14.91 13.05 4.49
C TYR A 321 16.30 13.58 4.88
N ALA A 322 16.40 14.21 6.06
CA ALA A 322 17.66 14.77 6.53
C ALA A 322 18.74 13.69 6.76
N GLN A 323 18.36 12.51 7.26
CA GLN A 323 19.27 11.41 7.53
C GLN A 323 19.96 10.87 6.26
N ASN A 324 19.23 10.82 5.15
CA ASN A 324 19.72 10.21 3.90
C ASN A 324 20.24 11.21 2.87
N LEU A 325 20.01 12.52 3.06
CA LEU A 325 20.32 13.58 2.10
C LEU A 325 21.74 13.48 1.54
N ASP A 326 22.76 13.45 2.40
CA ASP A 326 24.16 13.46 1.96
C ASP A 326 24.53 12.21 1.19
N SER A 327 24.11 11.04 1.67
CA SER A 327 24.37 9.76 1.01
C SER A 327 23.69 9.69 -0.36
N ILE A 328 22.44 10.13 -0.47
CA ILE A 328 21.69 10.07 -1.73
C ILE A 328 22.23 11.08 -2.75
N GLN A 329 22.66 12.27 -2.32
CA GLN A 329 23.34 13.22 -3.23
C GLN A 329 24.63 12.61 -3.80
N ARG A 330 25.45 11.97 -2.95
CA ARG A 330 26.67 11.26 -3.36
C ARG A 330 26.38 10.11 -4.33
N ILE A 331 25.34 9.31 -4.06
CA ILE A 331 24.92 8.22 -4.95
C ILE A 331 24.52 8.76 -6.32
N LEU A 332 23.67 9.79 -6.38
CA LEU A 332 23.09 10.27 -7.64
C LEU A 332 24.10 11.07 -8.48
N PHE A 333 24.85 11.97 -7.84
CA PHE A 333 25.64 12.98 -8.54
C PHE A 333 27.15 12.85 -8.38
N GLY A 334 27.60 11.96 -7.47
CA GLY A 334 29.01 11.68 -7.25
C GLY A 334 29.63 10.69 -8.24
N GLY A 335 30.88 10.34 -7.95
CA GLY A 335 31.67 9.38 -8.71
C GLY A 335 31.83 8.02 -8.01
N ASP A 336 32.76 7.22 -8.52
CA ASP A 336 33.00 5.86 -8.00
C ASP A 336 33.58 5.87 -6.57
N GLN A 337 34.36 6.91 -6.21
CA GLN A 337 34.85 7.10 -4.85
C GLN A 337 33.69 7.37 -3.87
N ASP A 338 32.70 8.15 -4.28
CA ASP A 338 31.51 8.40 -3.47
C ASP A 338 30.70 7.13 -3.24
N LEU A 339 30.53 6.30 -4.28
CA LEU A 339 29.85 5.01 -4.14
C LEU A 339 30.57 4.08 -3.15
N ARG A 340 31.91 4.01 -3.21
CA ARG A 340 32.71 3.25 -2.23
C ARG A 340 32.59 3.82 -0.81
N ALA A 341 32.47 5.13 -0.67
CA ALA A 341 32.31 5.77 0.62
C ALA A 341 30.93 5.49 1.24
N VAL A 342 29.87 5.45 0.43
CA VAL A 342 28.50 5.13 0.90
C VAL A 342 28.33 3.63 1.16
N PHE A 343 28.88 2.78 0.29
CA PHE A 343 28.80 1.32 0.36
C PHE A 343 30.20 0.70 0.39
N PRO A 344 30.88 0.70 1.54
CA PRO A 344 32.18 0.04 1.68
C PRO A 344 32.06 -1.48 1.50
N HIS A 345 33.20 -2.12 1.21
CA HIS A 345 33.37 -3.58 1.14
C HIS A 345 32.70 -4.31 -0.04
N VAL A 346 32.07 -3.59 -0.98
CA VAL A 346 31.56 -4.16 -2.23
C VAL A 346 32.23 -3.49 -3.41
N SER A 347 32.55 -4.27 -4.46
CA SER A 347 33.22 -3.70 -5.64
C SER A 347 32.31 -2.71 -6.37
N VAL A 348 32.90 -1.67 -6.95
CA VAL A 348 32.12 -0.67 -7.71
C VAL A 348 31.40 -1.29 -8.91
N GLY A 349 31.99 -2.33 -9.53
CA GLY A 349 31.35 -3.08 -10.61
C GLY A 349 30.06 -3.74 -10.17
N GLU A 350 30.07 -4.44 -9.02
CA GLU A 350 28.86 -5.03 -8.45
C GLU A 350 27.84 -3.96 -8.06
N LEU A 351 28.28 -2.87 -7.41
CA LEU A 351 27.42 -1.74 -7.05
C LEU A 351 26.72 -1.14 -8.28
N LYS A 352 27.42 -0.94 -9.41
CA LYS A 352 26.84 -0.42 -10.66
C LYS A 352 25.91 -1.42 -11.36
N SER A 353 26.11 -2.72 -11.13
CA SER A 353 25.27 -3.77 -11.70
C SER A 353 23.96 -4.01 -10.92
N LEU A 354 23.83 -3.44 -9.72
CA LEU A 354 22.62 -3.51 -8.90
C LEU A 354 21.50 -2.67 -9.52
N ARG A 355 20.42 -3.33 -9.95
CA ARG A 355 19.21 -2.65 -10.45
C ARG A 355 17.95 -3.07 -9.72
N HIS A 356 17.99 -4.23 -9.06
CA HIS A 356 16.83 -4.88 -8.47
C HIS A 356 17.02 -4.98 -6.96
N TYR A 357 15.91 -4.97 -6.24
CA TYR A 357 15.89 -5.33 -4.84
C TYR A 357 14.61 -6.13 -4.58
N TYR A 358 14.72 -7.16 -3.75
CA TYR A 358 13.63 -8.04 -3.38
C TYR A 358 13.24 -7.78 -1.92
N HIS A 359 11.98 -7.42 -1.71
CA HIS A 359 11.44 -7.12 -0.39
C HIS A 359 10.57 -8.27 0.11
N ALA A 360 11.14 -9.21 0.88
CA ALA A 360 10.47 -10.46 1.23
C ALA A 360 9.13 -10.29 1.98
N PRO A 361 9.01 -9.39 2.98
CA PRO A 361 7.75 -9.14 3.67
C PRO A 361 6.61 -8.66 2.77
N ALA A 362 6.92 -8.01 1.64
CA ALA A 362 5.92 -7.47 0.70
C ALA A 362 5.35 -8.54 -0.25
N MET A 363 5.94 -9.73 -0.27
CA MET A 363 5.53 -10.79 -1.19
C MET A 363 4.26 -11.51 -0.74
N GLY A 364 3.64 -12.21 -1.69
CA GLY A 364 2.42 -12.97 -1.44
C GLY A 364 2.55 -13.91 -0.24
N LYS A 365 1.65 -13.76 0.74
CA LYS A 365 1.63 -14.56 1.97
C LYS A 365 1.25 -16.01 1.70
N CYS A 366 1.95 -16.92 2.35
CA CYS A 366 1.76 -18.37 2.27
C CYS A 366 1.49 -18.96 3.67
N PHE A 367 0.69 -20.02 3.71
CA PHE A 367 0.31 -20.72 4.95
C PHE A 367 0.43 -22.23 4.77
N PRO A 368 1.63 -22.78 4.51
CA PRO A 368 1.81 -24.18 4.11
C PRO A 368 1.41 -25.19 5.20
N HIS A 369 1.44 -24.77 6.46
CA HIS A 369 1.02 -25.58 7.61
C HIS A 369 -0.49 -25.55 7.87
N HIS A 370 -1.26 -24.86 7.03
CA HIS A 370 -2.71 -24.82 7.11
C HIS A 370 -3.31 -25.44 5.86
N ALA A 371 -3.96 -26.59 6.02
CA ALA A 371 -4.67 -27.24 4.93
C ALA A 371 -5.86 -26.39 4.47
N ARG A 372 -6.10 -26.38 3.15
CA ARG A 372 -7.31 -25.84 2.51
C ARG A 372 -7.58 -24.35 2.82
N VAL A 373 -6.51 -23.57 2.95
CA VAL A 373 -6.60 -22.10 3.06
C VAL A 373 -6.51 -21.48 1.67
N GLU A 374 -7.52 -20.72 1.30
CA GLU A 374 -7.62 -20.08 -0.01
C GLU A 374 -7.93 -18.59 0.09
N TYR A 375 -7.40 -17.81 -0.86
CA TYR A 375 -7.76 -16.41 -1.04
C TYR A 375 -8.97 -16.31 -1.96
N ILE A 376 -10.03 -15.67 -1.47
CA ILE A 376 -11.27 -15.46 -2.19
C ILE A 376 -11.30 -14.02 -2.67
N SER A 377 -11.06 -13.80 -3.96
CA SER A 377 -11.16 -12.48 -4.58
C SER A 377 -12.58 -11.94 -4.61
N GLY A 378 -13.58 -12.83 -4.64
CA GLY A 378 -14.99 -12.47 -4.66
C GLY A 378 -15.89 -13.68 -4.88
N ALA A 379 -16.79 -13.94 -3.94
CA ALA A 379 -17.75 -15.02 -3.96
C ALA A 379 -19.04 -14.63 -3.23
N VAL A 380 -20.11 -15.34 -3.54
CA VAL A 380 -21.31 -15.38 -2.70
C VAL A 380 -21.23 -16.59 -1.79
N ALA A 381 -21.61 -16.43 -0.54
CA ALA A 381 -22.01 -17.53 0.33
C ALA A 381 -23.50 -17.40 0.70
N ASN A 382 -24.18 -18.51 0.96
CA ASN A 382 -25.61 -18.49 1.27
C ASN A 382 -25.98 -19.41 2.44
N ARG A 383 -27.07 -19.04 3.13
CA ARG A 383 -27.77 -19.86 4.12
C ARG A 383 -29.27 -19.65 3.94
N GLY A 384 -29.93 -20.55 3.22
CA GLY A 384 -31.30 -20.32 2.77
C GLY A 384 -31.38 -19.11 1.85
N GLN A 385 -32.19 -18.11 2.22
CA GLN A 385 -32.36 -16.85 1.47
C GLN A 385 -31.38 -15.74 1.91
N ASP A 386 -30.58 -15.98 2.95
CA ASP A 386 -29.55 -15.04 3.37
C ASP A 386 -28.30 -15.22 2.54
N PHE A 387 -27.77 -14.11 2.01
CA PHE A 387 -26.58 -14.10 1.18
C PHE A 387 -25.50 -13.21 1.79
N ALA A 388 -24.27 -13.71 1.82
CA ALA A 388 -23.08 -13.03 2.28
C ALA A 388 -22.10 -12.85 1.12
N LEU A 389 -21.66 -11.61 0.91
CA LEU A 389 -20.51 -11.29 0.06
C LEU A 389 -19.20 -11.63 0.78
N ILE A 390 -18.38 -12.49 0.17
CA ILE A 390 -17.03 -12.84 0.62
C ILE A 390 -16.03 -12.28 -0.40
N ALA A 391 -15.23 -11.29 -0.01
CA ALA A 391 -14.34 -10.59 -0.95
C ALA A 391 -13.01 -10.18 -0.30
N ASN A 392 -11.92 -10.35 -1.04
CA ASN A 392 -10.54 -10.07 -0.63
C ASN A 392 -10.14 -10.62 0.74
N THR A 393 -10.69 -11.79 1.08
CA THR A 393 -10.42 -12.45 2.36
C THR A 393 -9.82 -13.83 2.12
N ARG A 394 -9.18 -14.39 3.15
CA ARG A 394 -8.79 -15.79 3.16
C ARG A 394 -9.80 -16.59 3.97
N ILE A 395 -10.12 -17.78 3.50
CA ILE A 395 -10.98 -18.74 4.21
C ILE A 395 -10.23 -20.05 4.39
N ARG A 396 -10.57 -20.80 5.45
CA ARG A 396 -10.38 -22.25 5.46
C ARG A 396 -11.64 -22.89 4.89
N VAL A 397 -11.47 -23.69 3.85
CA VAL A 397 -12.54 -24.50 3.26
C VAL A 397 -12.75 -25.76 4.09
N ASP A 398 -13.99 -26.01 4.51
CA ASP A 398 -14.39 -27.16 5.32
C ASP A 398 -15.12 -28.22 4.48
N ARG A 399 -16.06 -28.98 5.07
CA ARG A 399 -16.71 -30.11 4.39
C ARG A 399 -17.49 -29.64 3.14
N PRO A 400 -17.46 -30.41 2.03
CA PRO A 400 -18.30 -30.14 0.87
C PRO A 400 -19.77 -30.31 1.22
N THR A 401 -20.63 -29.65 0.45
CA THR A 401 -22.09 -29.74 0.52
C THR A 401 -22.70 -29.39 -0.84
N ALA A 402 -24.02 -29.44 -0.97
CA ALA A 402 -24.71 -29.08 -2.20
C ALA A 402 -24.32 -27.66 -2.65
N GLY A 403 -23.79 -27.55 -3.88
CA GLY A 403 -23.41 -26.28 -4.51
C GLY A 403 -22.08 -25.66 -4.04
N GLY A 404 -21.39 -26.22 -3.03
CA GLY A 404 -20.17 -25.62 -2.54
C GLY A 404 -19.60 -26.22 -1.26
N TYR A 405 -19.13 -25.36 -0.36
CA TYR A 405 -18.42 -25.77 0.85
C TYR A 405 -18.84 -24.94 2.07
N PHE A 406 -18.89 -25.55 3.24
CA PHE A 406 -18.79 -24.77 4.47
C PHE A 406 -17.39 -24.15 4.56
N PHE A 407 -17.28 -23.04 5.29
CA PHE A 407 -16.01 -22.35 5.43
C PHE A 407 -15.94 -21.60 6.76
N ARG A 408 -14.72 -21.25 7.14
CA ARG A 408 -14.42 -20.35 8.27
C ARG A 408 -13.43 -19.31 7.81
N ASP A 409 -13.48 -18.12 8.40
CA ASP A 409 -12.51 -17.10 8.06
C ASP A 409 -11.11 -17.50 8.54
N PHE A 410 -10.14 -17.32 7.66
CA PHE A 410 -8.73 -17.45 7.99
C PHE A 410 -8.15 -16.05 8.15
N MET A 411 -8.07 -15.61 9.40
CA MET A 411 -7.54 -14.31 9.76
C MET A 411 -6.03 -14.43 10.03
N PHE A 412 -5.27 -13.41 9.68
CA PHE A 412 -3.87 -13.32 10.07
C PHE A 412 -3.50 -11.88 10.43
N GLN A 413 -2.51 -11.74 11.30
CA GLN A 413 -1.84 -10.49 11.64
C GLN A 413 -0.34 -10.66 11.38
N GLU A 414 0.28 -9.64 10.80
CA GLU A 414 1.73 -9.59 10.64
C GLU A 414 2.33 -8.97 11.90
N ASP A 415 3.05 -9.76 12.68
CA ASP A 415 3.91 -9.23 13.75
C ASP A 415 5.33 -8.98 13.20
N GLU A 416 6.31 -8.66 14.05
CA GLU A 416 7.68 -8.36 13.60
C GLU A 416 8.34 -9.59 12.93
N ASP A 417 8.27 -10.76 13.57
CA ASP A 417 8.99 -11.97 13.10
C ASP A 417 8.10 -13.10 12.59
N ARG A 418 6.78 -13.04 12.82
CA ARG A 418 5.85 -14.10 12.40
C ARG A 418 4.50 -13.59 11.90
N ASP A 419 3.77 -14.45 11.20
CA ASP A 419 2.35 -14.25 10.92
C ASP A 419 1.55 -14.99 12.00
N VAL A 420 0.70 -14.29 12.74
CA VAL A 420 -0.20 -14.89 13.74
C VAL A 420 -1.54 -15.17 13.08
N THR A 421 -1.96 -16.44 13.07
CA THR A 421 -3.16 -16.87 12.37
C THR A 421 -4.28 -17.25 13.34
N ARG A 422 -5.54 -16.98 12.99
CA ARG A 422 -6.73 -17.43 13.71
C ARG A 422 -7.77 -17.93 12.73
N ILE A 423 -8.50 -18.98 13.11
CA ILE A 423 -9.63 -19.49 12.31
C ILE A 423 -10.90 -19.27 13.11
N VAL A 424 -11.82 -18.48 12.56
CA VAL A 424 -13.03 -18.04 13.25
C VAL A 424 -14.23 -18.29 12.36
N ASP A 425 -15.29 -18.89 12.91
CA ASP A 425 -16.56 -18.99 12.21
C ASP A 425 -17.37 -17.71 12.39
N ARG A 426 -17.23 -16.77 11.44
CA ARG A 426 -18.04 -15.54 11.38
C ARG A 426 -19.26 -15.68 10.47
N TYR A 427 -19.45 -16.85 9.85
CA TYR A 427 -20.52 -17.12 8.89
C TYR A 427 -21.17 -18.47 9.17
N PRO A 428 -21.69 -18.71 10.40
CA PRO A 428 -22.17 -20.02 10.80
C PRO A 428 -23.32 -20.50 9.92
N GLY A 429 -23.13 -21.68 9.32
CA GLY A 429 -24.09 -22.33 8.44
C GLY A 429 -24.13 -21.79 7.01
N PHE A 430 -23.30 -20.81 6.64
CA PHE A 430 -23.18 -20.35 5.25
C PHE A 430 -22.33 -21.31 4.41
N VAL A 431 -22.73 -21.46 3.15
CA VAL A 431 -22.05 -22.26 2.13
C VAL A 431 -21.49 -21.33 1.08
N ILE A 432 -20.17 -21.35 0.85
CA ILE A 432 -19.53 -20.57 -0.21
C ILE A 432 -19.69 -21.27 -1.57
N ASP A 433 -19.96 -20.50 -2.63
CA ASP A 433 -20.10 -21.00 -4.00
C ASP A 433 -18.88 -21.82 -4.44
N GLY A 434 -19.10 -23.11 -4.74
CA GLY A 434 -18.06 -24.06 -5.11
C GLY A 434 -17.25 -23.67 -6.35
N ARG A 435 -17.83 -22.87 -7.27
CA ARG A 435 -17.12 -22.36 -8.46
C ARG A 435 -15.97 -21.43 -8.11
N LYS A 436 -15.96 -20.88 -6.88
CA LYS A 436 -14.94 -19.95 -6.37
C LYS A 436 -13.85 -20.61 -5.54
N VAL A 437 -13.97 -21.91 -5.31
CA VAL A 437 -13.05 -22.70 -4.49
C VAL A 437 -12.26 -23.64 -5.40
N SER A 438 -10.93 -23.59 -5.31
CA SER A 438 -10.04 -24.34 -6.21
C SER A 438 -9.37 -25.54 -5.54
N LEU A 439 -9.26 -25.54 -4.22
CA LEU A 439 -8.51 -26.49 -3.37
C LEU A 439 -7.05 -26.71 -3.81
N ARG A 440 -6.48 -25.77 -4.58
CA ARG A 440 -5.10 -25.87 -5.07
C ARG A 440 -4.11 -25.62 -3.94
N THR A 441 -3.13 -26.51 -3.82
CA THR A 441 -2.02 -26.34 -2.89
C THR A 441 -1.18 -25.12 -3.26
N ALA A 442 -0.81 -24.32 -2.25
CA ALA A 442 0.06 -23.18 -2.45
C ALA A 442 1.45 -23.64 -2.94
N SER A 443 1.92 -23.08 -4.05
CA SER A 443 3.24 -23.35 -4.62
C SER A 443 4.22 -22.21 -4.35
N ARG A 444 5.53 -22.53 -4.39
CA ARG A 444 6.66 -21.59 -4.20
C ARG A 444 6.63 -20.85 -2.86
N CYS A 445 6.16 -21.52 -1.81
CA CYS A 445 6.13 -20.97 -0.46
C CYS A 445 7.42 -21.33 0.27
N ALA A 446 8.29 -20.35 0.46
CA ALA A 446 9.55 -20.52 1.17
C ALA A 446 9.49 -19.84 2.55
N PRO A 447 10.19 -20.38 3.58
CA PRO A 447 10.43 -19.69 4.84
C PRO A 447 10.92 -18.26 4.59
N TYR A 448 10.20 -17.27 5.10
CA TYR A 448 10.50 -15.83 4.91
C TYR A 448 10.61 -15.36 3.45
N GLY A 449 10.26 -16.17 2.43
CA GLY A 449 10.52 -15.85 1.03
C GLY A 449 12.01 -15.95 0.64
N ILE A 450 12.77 -16.71 1.41
CA ILE A 450 14.23 -16.84 1.25
C ILE A 450 14.58 -18.17 0.55
N PRO A 451 15.55 -18.17 -0.39
CA PRO A 451 16.06 -19.36 -1.05
C PRO A 451 16.51 -20.43 -0.07
N ARG A 452 16.51 -21.68 -0.54
CA ARG A 452 17.03 -22.83 0.21
C ARG A 452 18.48 -22.61 0.63
N GLY A 453 18.89 -23.19 1.76
CA GLY A 453 20.26 -23.14 2.28
C GLY A 453 20.46 -22.21 3.48
N CYS A 454 19.50 -21.32 3.77
CA CYS A 454 19.50 -20.53 5.00
C CYS A 454 18.92 -21.34 6.16
N ARG A 455 19.59 -21.33 7.31
CA ARG A 455 19.11 -21.97 8.54
C ARG A 455 18.42 -20.92 9.41
N PHE A 456 17.21 -21.23 9.84
CA PHE A 456 16.44 -20.41 10.77
C PHE A 456 16.16 -21.23 12.02
N GLY A 457 16.43 -20.68 13.20
CA GLY A 457 16.11 -21.38 14.47
C GLY A 457 14.60 -21.57 14.65
N THR A 458 13.80 -20.63 14.16
CA THR A 458 12.34 -20.74 14.12
C THR A 458 11.83 -20.06 12.84
N VAL A 459 10.88 -20.72 12.15
CA VAL A 459 10.23 -20.13 10.98
C VAL A 459 8.91 -19.49 11.39
N GLY A 460 8.87 -18.17 11.43
CA GLY A 460 7.68 -17.41 11.80
C GLY A 460 6.71 -17.13 10.66
N ARG A 461 7.14 -17.20 9.39
CA ARG A 461 6.29 -16.88 8.24
C ARG A 461 6.76 -17.53 6.94
N TYR A 462 5.85 -17.59 5.97
CA TYR A 462 6.13 -18.06 4.61
C TYR A 462 5.68 -17.03 3.58
N ARG A 463 6.46 -16.87 2.53
CA ARG A 463 6.19 -15.92 1.44
C ARG A 463 6.46 -16.59 0.09
N LYS A 464 5.78 -16.11 -0.95
CA LYS A 464 6.05 -16.49 -2.34
C LYS A 464 7.36 -15.86 -2.82
N THR A 465 8.09 -16.58 -3.68
CA THR A 465 9.28 -16.07 -4.34
C THR A 465 9.02 -15.82 -5.84
N PRO A 466 9.50 -14.70 -6.42
CA PRO A 466 9.39 -14.46 -7.85
C PRO A 466 10.40 -15.34 -8.61
N SER A 467 10.11 -15.64 -9.87
CA SER A 467 10.97 -16.50 -10.70
C SER A 467 12.37 -15.94 -10.90
N TRP A 468 12.50 -14.62 -11.07
CA TRP A 468 13.77 -13.94 -11.35
C TRP A 468 14.70 -13.84 -10.13
N LEU A 469 14.23 -14.13 -8.91
CA LEU A 469 15.04 -13.96 -7.70
C LEU A 469 16.34 -14.79 -7.75
N HIS A 470 16.34 -15.90 -8.46
CA HIS A 470 17.49 -16.79 -8.61
C HIS A 470 18.37 -16.48 -9.82
N SER A 471 17.99 -15.52 -10.68
CA SER A 471 18.74 -15.17 -11.89
C SER A 471 19.75 -14.05 -11.67
N GLY A 472 19.94 -13.59 -10.43
CA GLY A 472 20.93 -12.58 -10.06
C GLY A 472 21.64 -12.94 -8.75
N GLN A 473 22.64 -12.13 -8.40
CA GLN A 473 23.46 -12.29 -7.21
C GLN A 473 22.96 -11.35 -6.10
N PRO A 474 22.49 -11.87 -4.96
CA PRO A 474 22.24 -11.07 -3.77
C PRO A 474 23.53 -10.40 -3.29
N LEU A 475 23.47 -9.10 -2.98
CA LEU A 475 24.58 -8.36 -2.40
C LEU A 475 24.34 -8.09 -0.92
N ALA A 476 25.40 -8.11 -0.13
CA ALA A 476 25.41 -7.63 1.25
C ALA A 476 25.98 -6.20 1.24
N LEU A 477 25.11 -5.20 1.39
CA LEU A 477 25.51 -3.80 1.31
C LEU A 477 25.64 -3.21 2.71
N THR A 478 26.86 -2.86 3.09
CA THR A 478 27.15 -2.18 4.35
C THR A 478 27.00 -0.67 4.18
N CYS A 479 26.34 0.00 5.13
CA CYS A 479 26.25 1.45 5.20
C CYS A 479 26.69 1.96 6.57
N ARG A 480 27.30 3.16 6.60
CA ARG A 480 27.55 3.92 7.83
C ARG A 480 26.57 5.08 7.92
N VAL A 481 25.62 5.01 8.85
CA VAL A 481 24.45 5.92 8.92
C VAL A 481 24.16 6.35 10.35
N ARG A 482 23.60 7.54 10.55
CA ARG A 482 23.20 8.02 11.89
C ARG A 482 21.88 7.42 12.32
N ASP A 483 21.86 6.52 13.29
CA ASP A 483 20.65 5.90 13.81
C ASP A 483 19.94 6.81 14.82
N ARG A 484 18.70 7.21 14.55
CA ARG A 484 17.85 8.03 15.45
C ARG A 484 16.56 7.31 15.87
N GLY A 485 16.50 6.00 15.64
CA GLY A 485 15.35 5.15 15.95
C GLY A 485 14.14 5.31 15.01
N LYS A 486 13.14 4.44 15.22
CA LYS A 486 11.91 4.34 14.39
C LYS A 486 11.08 5.63 14.34
N GLN A 487 11.22 6.53 15.32
CA GLN A 487 10.50 7.82 15.38
C GLN A 487 11.33 9.03 14.92
N CYS A 488 12.61 8.85 14.56
CA CYS A 488 13.51 9.95 14.17
C CYS A 488 13.74 11.02 15.25
N GLN A 489 13.58 10.67 16.53
CA GLN A 489 13.66 11.61 17.66
C GLN A 489 14.86 11.37 18.57
N GLY A 490 15.58 10.25 18.42
CA GLY A 490 16.77 10.00 19.24
C GLY A 490 17.93 10.95 18.90
N ASP A 491 18.76 11.22 19.91
CA ASP A 491 20.02 11.99 19.79
C ASP A 491 20.95 11.36 18.74
N GLY A 492 20.94 10.02 18.72
CA GLY A 492 21.38 9.16 17.64
C GLY A 492 22.88 9.10 17.42
N GLY A 493 23.39 7.89 17.21
CA GLY A 493 24.80 7.60 16.96
C GLY A 493 25.04 7.10 15.54
N THR A 494 26.26 7.28 15.02
CA THR A 494 26.64 6.64 13.77
C THR A 494 26.77 5.13 13.97
N ARG A 495 26.08 4.35 13.16
CA ARG A 495 26.11 2.88 13.17
C ARG A 495 26.49 2.34 11.81
N THR A 496 27.21 1.24 11.82
CA THR A 496 27.45 0.41 10.65
C THR A 496 26.40 -0.69 10.63
N VAL A 497 25.72 -0.85 9.50
CA VAL A 497 24.69 -1.88 9.31
C VAL A 497 24.87 -2.50 7.94
N THR A 498 24.59 -3.79 7.82
CA THR A 498 24.54 -4.50 6.55
C THR A 498 23.10 -4.83 6.21
N VAL A 499 22.69 -4.52 4.99
CA VAL A 499 21.40 -4.85 4.40
C VAL A 499 21.61 -5.78 3.23
N GLY A 500 20.82 -6.85 3.15
CA GLY A 500 20.97 -7.88 2.12
C GLY A 500 21.86 -9.03 2.57
N ASP A 501 22.48 -9.68 1.59
CA ASP A 501 22.94 -11.08 1.63
C ASP A 501 21.82 -12.09 1.30
N ARG A 502 22.22 -13.34 1.01
CA ARG A 502 21.35 -14.43 0.60
C ARG A 502 20.20 -14.69 1.59
N CYS A 503 20.47 -14.54 2.89
CA CYS A 503 19.57 -14.94 3.98
C CYS A 503 18.82 -13.79 4.67
N ASP A 504 18.98 -12.55 4.20
CA ASP A 504 18.24 -11.40 4.75
C ASP A 504 16.73 -11.53 4.50
N THR A 505 15.96 -11.52 5.59
CA THR A 505 14.51 -11.73 5.60
C THR A 505 13.70 -10.48 5.31
N GLN A 506 14.35 -9.32 5.19
CA GLN A 506 13.73 -8.01 5.04
C GLN A 506 13.91 -7.50 3.61
N MET A 507 15.15 -7.25 3.17
CA MET A 507 15.44 -6.74 1.82
C MET A 507 16.73 -7.33 1.26
N ARG A 508 16.68 -7.75 0.00
CA ARG A 508 17.84 -8.29 -0.72
C ARG A 508 18.12 -7.50 -1.99
N PRO A 509 19.18 -6.69 -2.01
CA PRO A 509 19.67 -6.05 -3.23
C PRO A 509 20.21 -7.12 -4.18
N VAL A 510 19.88 -7.05 -5.46
CA VAL A 510 20.25 -8.07 -6.45
C VAL A 510 20.96 -7.43 -7.64
N ALA A 511 22.18 -7.89 -7.87
CA ALA A 511 23.03 -7.57 -9.01
C ALA A 511 22.88 -8.59 -10.15
N GLY A 512 23.19 -8.17 -11.38
CA GLY A 512 23.38 -9.10 -12.50
C GLY A 512 22.13 -9.79 -13.05
N VAL A 513 20.91 -9.39 -12.63
CA VAL A 513 19.67 -9.84 -13.27
C VAL A 513 19.65 -9.34 -14.71
N ARG A 514 19.53 -10.28 -15.67
CA ARG A 514 19.48 -10.02 -17.11
C ARG A 514 18.05 -9.74 -17.58
#